data_AF-A0A353R7G4-F1
#
_entry.id   AF-A0A353R7G4-F1
#
_cell.length_a   1.000
_cell.length_b   1.000
_cell.length_c   1.000
_cell.angle_alpha   90.00
_cell.angle_beta   90.00
_cell.angle_gamma   90.00
#
_symmetry.space_group_name_H-M   'P 1'
#
loop_
_entity.id
_entity.type
_entity.pdbx_description
1 polymer ?
#
loop_
_entity_poly.entity_id
_entity_poly.type
_entity_poly.pdbx_seq_one_letter_code
_entity_poly.pdbx_strand_id
1 'polypeptide(L)' 'MLPADAHQVLEAGCRDGYITLKLAEKYPVVTALDLKLPAIAHPRVVCVQGDITSLAFADKSFDLVVCTEVLV' A
#
# COMPACT_ATOMS: atom_id res chain seq x y z
N MET A 1 -4.02 15.34 -6.88
CA MET A 1 -5.20 14.80 -6.17
C MET A 1 -5.28 13.31 -6.43
N LEU A 2 -5.64 12.50 -5.43
CA LEU A 2 -5.82 11.05 -5.58
C LEU A 2 -7.30 10.71 -5.90
N PRO A 3 -7.59 9.68 -6.71
CA PRO A 3 -8.95 9.28 -7.10
C PRO A 3 -9.82 9.03 -5.86
N ALA A 4 -11.09 9.42 -5.89
CA ALA A 4 -11.98 9.29 -4.74
C ALA A 4 -12.64 7.90 -4.64
N ASP A 5 -12.68 7.19 -5.76
CA ASP A 5 -13.39 5.93 -6.02
C ASP A 5 -12.46 4.72 -6.07
N ALA A 6 -11.20 4.86 -5.67
CA ALA A 6 -10.30 3.71 -5.54
C ALA A 6 -10.75 2.81 -4.38
N HIS A 7 -10.89 1.51 -4.66
CA HIS A 7 -11.29 0.51 -3.69
C HIS A 7 -10.13 -0.39 -3.28
N GLN A 8 -9.22 -0.68 -4.21
CA GLN A 8 -8.00 -1.42 -3.99
C GLN A 8 -6.79 -0.50 -4.13
N VAL A 9 -6.14 -0.19 -3.00
CA VAL A 9 -4.96 0.68 -2.96
C VAL A 9 -3.72 -0.13 -2.59
N LEU A 10 -2.65 0.04 -3.34
CA LEU A 10 -1.31 -0.45 -2.99
C LEU A 10 -0.43 0.74 -2.61
N GLU A 11 0.20 0.67 -1.46
CA GLU A 11 1.35 1.50 -1.13
C GLU A 11 2.60 0.64 -1.17
N ALA A 12 3.57 1.03 -2.00
CA ALA A 12 4.88 0.40 -2.05
C ALA A 12 5.92 1.25 -1.30
N GLY A 13 6.75 0.59 -0.50
CA GLY A 13 7.72 1.23 0.39
C GLY A 13 7.06 1.85 1.62
N CYS A 14 6.14 1.14 2.26
CA CYS A 14 5.31 1.70 3.33
C CYS A 14 6.05 1.88 4.67
N ARG A 15 7.24 1.29 4.86
CA ARG A 15 8.09 1.46 6.06
C ARG A 15 7.32 1.33 7.39
N ASP A 16 7.14 2.44 8.12
CA ASP A 16 6.46 2.50 9.42
C ASP A 16 4.94 2.71 9.31
N GLY A 17 4.42 2.96 8.11
CA GLY A 17 3.00 3.08 7.82
C GLY A 17 2.42 4.48 7.96
N TYR A 18 3.23 5.53 8.09
CA TYR A 18 2.70 6.90 8.24
C TYR A 18 1.75 7.30 7.10
N ILE A 19 2.14 7.05 5.86
CA ILE A 19 1.30 7.31 4.68
C ILE A 19 0.18 6.27 4.57
N THR A 20 0.46 5.00 4.91
CA THR A 20 -0.53 3.91 4.90
C THR A 20 -1.75 4.25 5.75
N LEU A 21 -1.54 4.79 6.95
CA LEU A 21 -2.64 5.16 7.85
C LEU A 21 -3.50 6.29 7.26
N LYS A 22 -2.88 7.29 6.63
CA LYS A 22 -3.61 8.36 5.93
C LYS A 22 -4.40 7.82 4.73
N LEU A 23 -3.85 6.85 4.01
CA LEU A 23 -4.58 6.16 2.93
C LEU A 23 -5.76 5.38 3.49
N ALA A 24 -5.60 4.70 4.63
CA ALA A 24 -6.64 3.89 5.27
C ALA A 24 -7.78 4.73 5.86
N GLU A 25 -7.55 6.00 6.17
CA GLU A 25 -8.61 6.96 6.51
C GLU A 25 -9.52 7.25 5.31
N LYS A 26 -8.95 7.30 4.10
CA LYS A 26 -9.65 7.68 2.87
C LYS A 26 -10.22 6.49 2.08
N TYR A 27 -9.54 5.36 2.11
CA TYR A 27 -9.82 4.20 1.26
C TYR A 27 -10.24 2.98 2.08
N PRO A 28 -11.09 2.11 1.52
CA PRO A 28 -11.64 0.98 2.25
C PRO A 28 -10.61 -0.13 2.50
N VAL A 29 -9.66 -0.33 1.59
CA VAL A 29 -8.61 -1.36 1.68
C VAL A 29 -7.28 -0.80 1.18
N VAL A 30 -6.23 -0.96 1.99
CA VAL A 30 -4.86 -0.57 1.66
C VAL A 30 -3.94 -1.76 1.85
N THR A 31 -3.23 -2.16 0.80
CA THR A 31 -2.12 -3.11 0.86
C THR A 31 -0.84 -2.34 1.08
N ALA A 32 -0.17 -2.59 2.21
CA ALA A 32 1.09 -1.97 2.58
C ALA A 32 2.23 -2.94 2.25
N LEU A 33 3.00 -2.63 1.22
CA LEU A 33 4.08 -3.47 0.71
C LEU A 33 5.45 -2.85 1.01
N ASP A 34 6.34 -3.65 1.59
CA ASP A 34 7.74 -3.29 1.80
C ASP A 34 8.65 -4.53 1.74
N LEU A 35 9.96 -4.33 1.56
CA LEU A 35 10.96 -5.41 1.53
C LEU A 35 11.01 -6.20 2.84
N LYS A 36 10.68 -5.54 3.96
CA LYS A 36 10.46 -6.16 5.26
C LYS A 36 8.98 -6.12 5.59
N LEU A 37 8.43 -7.20 6.16
CA LEU A 37 7.03 -7.24 6.54
C LEU A 37 6.68 -6.07 7.47
N PRO A 38 5.80 -5.14 7.06
CA PRO A 38 5.41 -4.02 7.91
C PRO A 38 4.52 -4.51 9.05
N ALA A 39 4.53 -3.76 10.16
CA ALA A 39 3.76 -4.07 11.37
C ALA A 39 2.74 -2.94 11.65
N ILE A 40 1.75 -2.81 10.78
CA ILE A 40 0.74 -1.74 10.84
C ILE A 40 -0.58 -2.35 11.33
N ALA A 41 -0.98 -2.00 12.56
CA ALA A 41 -2.22 -2.46 13.15
C ALA A 41 -3.38 -1.54 12.75
N HIS A 42 -4.11 -1.90 11.68
CA HIS A 42 -5.31 -1.17 11.27
C HIS A 42 -6.29 -2.10 10.52
N PRO A 43 -7.61 -2.04 10.78
CA PRO A 43 -8.59 -2.99 10.21
C PRO A 43 -8.71 -2.94 8.69
N ARG A 44 -8.27 -1.84 8.06
CA ARG A 44 -8.28 -1.64 6.60
C ARG A 44 -6.93 -1.87 5.93
N VAL A 45 -5.91 -2.26 6.70
CA VAL A 45 -4.54 -2.42 6.19
C VAL A 45 -4.17 -3.88 6.13
N VAL A 46 -3.65 -4.31 4.98
CA VAL A 46 -3.07 -5.63 4.76
C VAL A 46 -1.57 -5.46 4.58
N CYS A 47 -0.79 -5.96 5.53
CA CYS A 47 0.67 -5.91 5.49
C CYS A 47 1.22 -7.05 4.62
N VAL A 48 2.04 -6.72 3.63
CA VAL A 48 2.65 -7.67 2.70
C VAL A 48 4.15 -7.41 2.63
N GLN A 49 4.94 -8.47 2.76
CA GLN A 49 6.36 -8.42 2.44
C GLN A 49 6.55 -8.72 0.95
N GLY A 50 7.26 -7.86 0.22
CA GLY A 50 7.54 -8.08 -1.20
C GLY A 50 8.43 -7.02 -1.82
N ASP A 51 8.98 -7.35 -2.99
CA ASP A 51 9.79 -6.44 -3.81
C ASP A 51 8.91 -5.78 -4.88
N ILE A 52 8.94 -4.46 -4.97
CA ILE A 52 8.18 -3.69 -5.97
C ILE A 52 8.59 -4.02 -7.41
N THR A 53 9.82 -4.51 -7.62
CA THR A 53 10.33 -4.93 -8.94
C THR A 53 9.83 -6.31 -9.35
N SER A 54 9.25 -7.08 -8.41
CA SER A 54 8.75 -8.43 -8.63
C SER A 54 7.50 -8.69 -7.77
N LEU A 55 6.40 -8.03 -8.13
CA LEU A 55 5.13 -8.15 -7.42
C LEU A 55 4.41 -9.46 -7.73
N ALA A 56 4.01 -10.19 -6.69
CA ALA A 56 3.20 -11.42 -6.80
C ALA A 56 1.68 -11.11 -6.85
N PHE A 57 1.29 -10.05 -7.55
CA PHE A 57 -0.11 -9.66 -7.74
C PHE A 57 -0.52 -9.88 -9.19
N ALA A 58 -1.81 -10.15 -9.41
CA ALA A 58 -2.35 -10.24 -10.76
C ALA A 58 -2.36 -8.86 -11.43
N ASP A 59 -2.26 -8.84 -12.76
CA ASP A 59 -2.37 -7.61 -13.54
C ASP A 59 -3.67 -6.85 -13.22
N LYS A 60 -3.57 -5.52 -13.09
CA LYS A 60 -4.70 -4.60 -12.84
C LYS A 60 -5.49 -4.93 -11.55
N SER A 61 -4.83 -5.48 -10.53
CA SER A 61 -5.47 -5.78 -9.24
C SER A 61 -5.69 -4.56 -8.33
N PHE A 62 -5.12 -3.40 -8.66
CA PHE A 62 -5.22 -2.16 -7.87
C PHE A 62 -5.73 -1.00 -8.71
N ASP A 63 -6.60 -0.19 -8.10
CA ASP A 63 -7.15 1.04 -8.70
C ASP A 63 -6.17 2.22 -8.53
N LEU A 64 -5.37 2.17 -7.47
CA LEU A 64 -4.37 3.19 -7.14
C LEU A 64 -3.10 2.55 -6.58
N VAL A 65 -1.96 2.96 -7.13
CA VAL A 65 -0.64 2.63 -6.59
C VAL A 65 0.03 3.92 -6.12
N VAL A 66 0.49 3.93 -4.87
CA VAL A 66 1.22 5.03 -4.23
C VAL A 66 2.65 4.55 -3.94
N CYS A 67 3.63 5.38 -4.26
CA CYS A 67 5.04 5.13 -4.05
C CYS A 67 5.66 6.40 -3.47
N THR A 68 5.86 6.41 -2.15
CA THR A 68 6.25 7.63 -1.41
C THR A 68 7.65 7.56 -0.83
N GLU A 69 8.14 6.38 -0.43
CA GLU A 69 9.48 6.21 0.18
C GLU A 69 10.27 5.00 -0.37
N VAL A 70 10.29 4.80 -1.69
CA VAL A 70 10.92 3.62 -2.32
C VAL A 70 12.38 3.84 -2.75
N LEU A 71 12.84 5.08 -2.88
CA LEU A 71 14.19 5.41 -3.36
C LEU A 71 15.09 5.88 -2.21
N VAL A 72 15.89 4.96 -1.67
CA VAL A 72 17.13 5.26 -0.93
C VAL A 72 18.29 4.45 -1.49
#